data_AF-A0A8X6I4Y1-F1
#
_entry.id   AF-A0A8X6I4Y1-F1
#
_cell.length_a   1.000
_cell.length_b   1.000
_cell.length_c   1.000
_cell.angle_alpha   90.00
_cell.angle_beta   90.00
_cell.angle_gamma   90.00
#
_symmetry.space_group_name_H-M   'P 1'
#
loop_
_entity.id
_entity.type
_entity.pdbx_description
1 polymer ?
#
loop_
_entity_poly.entity_id
_entity_poly.type
_entity_poly.pdbx_seq_one_letter_code
_entity_poly.pdbx_strand_id
1 'polypeptide(L)'
;MSVSASQKHKNDIILSTCIIYVENSVGEKVPLRVLADSGSQVSLLRSSTADFLNLRKLKTDMSVSGLGGSNVNIKSKIKGVISNGSGSYKPDPTFNTSNSIDALLSADIFFDILKDGKYKLDNGNLILQNTEFGYIISGNTSRFSSGSLHCGLITKDFETLNDTLKSFWEIEEIVPTKFVSDELKKCDEHFLKTMARDTNGRFCVEMPMKDNYIELGQSKSTAIRRLELLKDVPTENKEFLFNENDELVKTLGLSWRPREDTFMYQMNLQEVPVTITKRTVLSFISKLYDLLGLLQPIIIKAKMMIQKIWLLKIDWDQNLPRQEIENFQRYVAELHQLKDLKIPRCILLKDSVAVHLIGFADASAQAYGACLYA
;
A
#
# COMPACT_ATOMS: atom_id res chain seq x y z
N MET A 1 4.16 -3.77 -11.79
CA MET A 1 3.29 -3.13 -12.79
C MET A 1 4.21 -2.46 -13.81
N SER A 2 4.37 -3.00 -15.03
CA SER A 2 5.05 -2.25 -16.11
C SER A 2 4.04 -1.27 -16.71
N VAL A 3 4.46 -0.06 -17.09
CA VAL A 3 3.55 0.97 -17.63
C VAL A 3 4.13 1.40 -18.98
N SER A 4 3.31 1.40 -20.03
CA SER A 4 3.70 1.93 -21.34
C SER A 4 2.91 3.19 -21.66
N ALA A 5 3.61 4.23 -22.11
CA ALA A 5 3.01 5.46 -22.61
C ALA A 5 3.05 5.46 -24.14
N SER A 6 1.92 5.71 -24.80
CA SER A 6 1.87 5.90 -26.26
C SER A 6 1.79 7.40 -26.58
N GLN A 7 2.75 7.92 -27.34
CA GLN A 7 2.71 9.27 -27.91
C GLN A 7 2.60 9.21 -29.43
N LYS A 8 2.06 10.26 -30.06
CA LYS A 8 1.98 10.40 -31.53
C LYS A 8 3.34 10.43 -32.23
N HIS A 9 4.42 10.70 -31.49
CA HIS A 9 5.79 10.53 -31.96
C HIS A 9 6.33 9.19 -31.44
N LYS A 10 6.85 8.35 -32.35
CA LYS A 10 7.48 7.06 -32.02
C LYS A 10 8.74 7.31 -31.21
N ASN A 11 8.63 7.27 -29.89
CA ASN A 11 9.75 7.01 -29.02
C ASN A 11 9.96 5.49 -29.02
N ASP A 12 11.00 5.02 -29.70
CA ASP A 12 11.34 3.61 -29.70
C ASP A 12 12.09 3.30 -28.39
N ILE A 13 11.40 2.62 -27.47
CA ILE A 13 11.97 2.13 -26.21
C ILE A 13 12.55 0.74 -26.45
N ILE A 14 13.82 0.54 -26.08
CA ILE A 14 14.43 -0.78 -26.01
C ILE A 14 14.07 -1.38 -24.66
N LEU A 15 13.46 -2.56 -24.72
CA LEU A 15 13.14 -3.36 -23.56
C LEU A 15 14.28 -4.33 -23.24
N SER A 16 14.45 -4.63 -21.95
CA SER A 16 15.45 -5.57 -21.45
C SER A 16 15.18 -6.99 -21.94
N THR A 17 15.81 -7.40 -23.03
CA THR A 17 15.77 -8.79 -23.52
C THR A 17 17.09 -9.51 -23.28
N CYS A 18 17.03 -10.81 -23.01
CA CYS A 18 18.19 -11.69 -22.95
C CYS A 18 17.89 -13.05 -23.57
N ILE A 19 18.94 -13.82 -23.83
CA ILE A 19 18.83 -15.22 -24.25
C ILE A 19 19.10 -16.09 -23.04
N ILE A 20 18.13 -16.92 -22.68
CA ILE A 20 18.28 -17.97 -21.67
C ILE A 20 18.24 -19.34 -22.33
N TYR A 21 18.75 -20.35 -21.65
CA TYR A 21 18.65 -21.74 -22.07
C TYR A 21 17.74 -22.50 -21.12
N VAL A 22 16.75 -23.17 -21.69
CA VAL A 22 15.81 -24.03 -20.97
C VAL A 22 16.03 -25.47 -21.40
N GLU A 23 16.08 -26.37 -20.43
CA GLU A 23 16.21 -27.80 -20.68
C GLU A 23 14.87 -28.39 -21.14
N ASN A 24 14.85 -29.08 -22.28
CA ASN A 24 13.68 -29.81 -22.77
C ASN A 24 13.49 -31.14 -22.01
N SER A 25 12.41 -31.88 -22.27
CA SER A 25 12.16 -33.16 -21.59
C SER A 25 13.18 -34.28 -21.86
N VAL A 26 14.08 -34.08 -22.83
CA VAL A 26 15.14 -35.03 -23.19
C VAL A 26 16.52 -34.58 -22.64
N GLY A 27 16.57 -33.45 -21.94
CA GLY A 27 17.81 -32.93 -21.33
C GLY A 27 18.61 -31.95 -22.20
N GLU A 28 18.10 -31.58 -23.38
CA GLU A 28 18.80 -30.66 -24.28
C GLU A 28 18.49 -29.20 -23.91
N LYS A 29 19.53 -28.36 -23.93
CA LYS A 29 19.41 -26.93 -23.64
C LYS A 29 19.04 -26.14 -24.89
N VAL A 30 17.83 -25.61 -24.91
CA VAL A 30 17.29 -24.83 -26.03
C VAL A 30 17.34 -23.34 -25.71
N PRO A 31 17.88 -22.48 -26.59
CA PRO A 31 17.90 -21.04 -26.38
C PRO A 31 16.50 -20.43 -26.59
N LEU A 32 16.07 -19.59 -25.66
CA LEU A 32 14.83 -18.84 -25.72
C LEU A 32 15.12 -17.35 -25.56
N ARG A 33 14.42 -16.52 -26.34
CA ARG A 33 14.47 -15.07 -26.17
C ARG A 33 13.44 -14.64 -25.14
N VAL A 34 13.90 -14.00 -24.07
CA VAL A 34 13.04 -13.63 -22.95
C VAL A 34 13.07 -12.14 -22.68
N LEU A 35 11.92 -11.64 -22.22
CA LEU A 35 11.77 -10.29 -21.72
C LEU A 35 11.97 -10.31 -20.21
N ALA A 36 12.94 -9.56 -19.72
CA ALA A 36 13.22 -9.41 -18.29
C ALA A 36 12.42 -8.21 -17.75
N ASP A 37 11.32 -8.48 -17.06
CA ASP A 37 10.33 -7.46 -16.67
C ASP A 37 10.22 -7.32 -15.15
N SER A 38 10.84 -6.26 -14.62
CA SER A 38 10.73 -5.87 -13.21
C SER A 38 9.32 -5.46 -12.79
N GLY A 39 8.42 -5.25 -13.75
CA GLY A 39 7.02 -4.91 -13.54
C GLY A 39 6.08 -6.12 -13.46
N SER A 40 6.55 -7.34 -13.70
CA SER A 40 5.68 -8.52 -13.72
C SER A 40 5.75 -9.32 -12.42
N GLN A 41 4.58 -9.73 -11.90
CA GLN A 41 4.48 -10.54 -10.67
C GLN A 41 4.71 -12.04 -10.91
N VAL A 42 4.55 -12.50 -12.14
CA VAL A 42 4.65 -13.92 -12.50
C VAL A 42 5.46 -14.10 -13.77
N SER A 43 6.31 -15.12 -13.80
CA SER A 43 7.01 -15.53 -15.02
C SER A 43 6.06 -16.31 -15.92
N LEU A 44 6.09 -16.03 -17.22
CA LEU A 44 5.19 -16.63 -18.19
C LEU A 44 5.99 -17.25 -19.34
N LEU A 45 5.55 -18.42 -19.81
CA LEU A 45 6.07 -19.06 -21.01
C LEU A 45 4.94 -19.20 -22.02
N ARG A 46 5.21 -18.92 -23.30
CA ARG A 46 4.23 -19.19 -24.36
C ARG A 46 3.87 -20.68 -24.37
N SER A 47 2.57 -20.98 -24.55
CA SER A 47 2.12 -22.38 -24.63
C SER A 47 2.83 -23.12 -25.77
N SER A 48 2.96 -22.49 -26.94
CA SER A 48 3.66 -23.07 -28.09
C SER A 48 5.11 -23.43 -27.78
N THR A 49 5.80 -22.61 -26.97
CA THR A 49 7.17 -22.88 -26.54
C THR A 49 7.22 -24.01 -25.53
N ALA A 50 6.27 -24.08 -24.59
CA ALA A 50 6.16 -25.22 -23.67
C ALA A 50 5.90 -26.55 -24.40
N ASP A 51 5.07 -26.51 -25.44
CA ASP A 51 4.78 -27.66 -26.31
C ASP A 51 6.01 -28.05 -27.14
N PHE A 52 6.70 -27.08 -27.73
CA PHE A 52 7.95 -27.29 -28.49
C PHE A 52 9.05 -27.93 -27.64
N LEU A 53 9.21 -27.48 -26.39
CA LEU A 53 10.17 -28.04 -25.43
C LEU A 53 9.68 -29.37 -24.81
N ASN A 54 8.46 -29.80 -25.14
CA ASN A 54 7.80 -30.99 -24.62
C ASN A 54 7.86 -31.04 -23.07
N LEU A 55 7.59 -29.90 -22.41
CA LEU A 55 7.66 -29.77 -20.95
C LEU A 55 6.42 -30.35 -20.30
N ARG A 56 6.60 -30.99 -19.13
CA ARG A 56 5.48 -31.49 -18.34
C ARG A 56 4.65 -30.33 -17.78
N LYS A 57 3.39 -30.25 -18.25
CA LYS A 57 2.38 -29.30 -17.76
C LYS A 57 1.68 -29.87 -16.53
N LEU A 58 1.65 -29.10 -15.44
CA LEU A 58 0.88 -29.39 -14.23
C LEU A 58 -0.37 -28.51 -14.21
N LYS A 59 -1.52 -29.07 -13.83
CA LYS A 59 -2.77 -28.30 -13.75
C LYS A 59 -2.63 -27.19 -12.70
N THR A 60 -3.14 -26.01 -13.03
CA THR A 60 -3.27 -24.88 -12.10
C THR A 60 -4.51 -24.07 -12.47
N ASP A 61 -4.95 -23.21 -11.57
CA ASP A 61 -6.05 -22.27 -11.82
C ASP A 61 -5.59 -20.91 -11.27
N MET A 62 -4.98 -20.13 -12.15
CA MET A 62 -4.40 -18.82 -11.83
C MET A 62 -4.94 -17.80 -12.83
N SER A 63 -5.44 -16.67 -12.34
CA SER A 63 -5.83 -15.55 -13.21
C SER A 63 -4.69 -14.54 -13.25
N VAL A 64 -4.31 -14.12 -14.45
CA VAL A 64 -3.31 -13.06 -14.68
C VAL A 64 -3.99 -11.89 -15.36
N SER A 65 -3.85 -10.72 -14.76
CA SER A 65 -4.36 -9.46 -15.28
C SER A 65 -3.26 -8.72 -16.05
N GLY A 66 -3.56 -8.35 -17.29
CA GLY A 66 -2.73 -7.51 -18.14
C GLY A 66 -3.11 -6.03 -18.03
N LEU A 67 -2.21 -5.17 -18.51
CA LEU A 67 -2.49 -3.74 -18.68
C LEU A 67 -3.70 -3.55 -19.62
N GLY A 68 -4.65 -2.71 -19.23
CA GLY A 68 -5.92 -2.52 -19.94
C GLY A 68 -7.08 -3.38 -19.42
N GLY A 69 -6.94 -4.02 -18.24
CA GLY A 69 -8.03 -4.76 -17.58
C GLY A 69 -8.34 -6.12 -18.21
N SER A 70 -7.49 -6.61 -19.11
CA SER A 70 -7.62 -7.95 -19.68
C SER A 70 -7.24 -9.01 -18.65
N ASN A 71 -8.11 -9.99 -18.43
CA ASN A 71 -7.84 -11.13 -17.55
C ASN A 71 -7.68 -12.41 -18.36
N VAL A 72 -6.64 -13.17 -18.07
CA VAL A 72 -6.36 -14.46 -18.71
C VAL A 72 -6.22 -15.53 -17.64
N ASN A 73 -7.03 -16.59 -17.75
CA ASN A 73 -6.94 -17.74 -16.86
C ASN A 73 -5.87 -18.73 -17.37
N ILE A 74 -4.82 -18.89 -16.59
CA ILE A 74 -3.74 -19.86 -16.78
C ILE A 74 -4.17 -21.20 -16.18
N LYS A 75 -4.29 -22.21 -17.06
CA LYS A 75 -4.72 -23.57 -16.69
C LYS A 75 -3.57 -24.55 -16.44
N SER A 76 -2.33 -24.14 -16.74
CA SER A 76 -1.16 -25.01 -16.63
C SER A 76 0.06 -24.23 -16.15
N LYS A 77 0.83 -24.84 -15.25
CA LYS A 77 2.14 -24.39 -14.82
C LYS A 77 3.20 -25.41 -15.23
N ILE A 78 4.42 -24.95 -15.41
CA ILE A 78 5.57 -25.81 -15.70
C ILE A 78 6.61 -25.64 -14.60
N LYS A 79 7.48 -26.65 -14.45
CA LYS A 79 8.72 -26.53 -13.69
C LYS A 79 9.86 -26.66 -14.70
N GLY A 80 10.72 -25.65 -14.77
CA GLY A 80 11.87 -25.62 -15.67
C GLY A 80 13.08 -25.02 -14.96
N VAL A 81 14.26 -25.37 -15.44
CA VAL A 81 15.52 -24.76 -15.01
C VAL A 81 16.00 -23.87 -16.15
N ILE A 82 16.32 -22.62 -15.82
CA ILE A 82 16.90 -21.66 -16.76
C ILE A 82 18.41 -21.57 -16.51
N SER A 83 19.20 -21.37 -17.56
CA SER A 83 20.65 -21.24 -17.45
C SER A 83 21.23 -20.36 -18.55
N ASN A 84 22.48 -19.93 -18.42
CA ASN A 84 23.21 -19.20 -19.47
C ASN A 84 23.80 -20.14 -20.56
N GLY A 85 23.41 -21.41 -20.60
CA GLY A 85 23.81 -22.41 -21.62
C GLY A 85 25.32 -22.49 -21.91
N SER A 86 25.78 -21.59 -22.79
CA SER A 86 27.16 -21.38 -23.27
C SER A 86 28.16 -20.77 -22.28
N GLY A 87 27.70 -20.11 -21.21
CA GLY A 87 28.58 -19.35 -20.30
C GLY A 87 29.28 -18.15 -20.96
N SER A 88 28.84 -17.73 -22.15
CA SER A 88 29.48 -16.68 -22.94
C SER A 88 29.08 -15.26 -22.53
N TYR A 89 28.08 -15.11 -21.64
CA TYR A 89 27.56 -13.83 -21.11
C TYR A 89 27.27 -12.78 -22.20
N LYS A 90 26.87 -13.23 -23.40
CA LYS A 90 26.60 -12.34 -24.53
C LYS A 90 25.20 -11.73 -24.42
N PRO A 91 25.03 -10.44 -24.80
CA PRO A 91 23.72 -9.82 -24.89
C PRO A 91 22.87 -10.47 -25.99
N ASP A 92 21.54 -10.27 -25.94
CA ASP A 92 20.63 -10.64 -27.03
C ASP A 92 21.10 -9.98 -28.33
N PRO A 93 21.53 -10.74 -29.37
CA PRO A 93 22.05 -10.16 -30.61
C PRO A 93 20.98 -9.42 -31.42
N THR A 94 19.70 -9.63 -31.08
CA THR A 94 18.53 -9.08 -31.77
C THR A 94 17.79 -8.05 -30.89
N PHE A 95 18.42 -7.54 -29.83
CA PHE A 95 17.81 -6.61 -28.87
C PHE A 95 17.20 -5.35 -29.51
N ASN A 96 17.76 -4.91 -30.63
CA ASN A 96 17.34 -3.72 -31.38
C ASN A 96 16.32 -4.02 -32.48
N THR A 97 15.89 -5.28 -32.64
CA THR A 97 14.91 -5.70 -33.63
C THR A 97 13.64 -6.21 -32.96
N SER A 98 12.49 -5.80 -33.50
CA SER A 98 11.20 -6.34 -33.07
C SER A 98 11.12 -7.81 -33.48
N ASN A 99 11.00 -8.70 -32.50
CA ASN A 99 10.93 -10.13 -32.71
C ASN A 99 10.09 -10.75 -31.57
N SER A 100 9.62 -11.97 -31.74
CA SER A 100 8.84 -12.66 -30.71
C SER A 100 9.64 -12.88 -29.44
N ILE A 101 8.93 -12.86 -28.31
CA ILE A 101 9.45 -13.22 -26.99
C ILE A 101 8.83 -14.56 -26.60
N ASP A 102 9.66 -15.52 -26.24
CA ASP A 102 9.25 -16.87 -25.86
C ASP A 102 8.74 -16.94 -24.42
N ALA A 103 9.38 -16.17 -23.53
CA ALA A 103 9.03 -16.12 -22.12
C ALA A 103 9.21 -14.72 -21.52
N LEU A 104 8.49 -14.45 -20.45
CA LEU A 104 8.62 -13.28 -19.60
C LEU A 104 9.19 -13.73 -18.25
N LEU A 105 10.24 -13.05 -17.78
CA LEU A 105 10.78 -13.21 -16.43
C LEU A 105 10.20 -12.14 -15.51
N SER A 106 9.68 -12.57 -14.36
CA SER A 106 9.09 -11.71 -13.34
C SER A 106 10.13 -10.95 -12.52
N ALA A 107 9.65 -10.02 -11.68
CA ALA A 107 10.46 -9.15 -10.85
C ALA A 107 11.39 -9.90 -9.89
N ASP A 108 10.91 -10.99 -9.28
CA ASP A 108 11.72 -11.86 -8.41
C ASP A 108 12.97 -12.36 -9.13
N ILE A 109 12.80 -12.97 -10.31
CA ILE A 109 13.94 -13.45 -11.12
C ILE A 109 14.75 -12.27 -11.65
N PHE A 110 14.10 -11.19 -12.10
CA PHE A 110 14.77 -10.02 -12.66
C PHE A 110 15.79 -9.43 -11.70
N PHE A 111 15.42 -9.24 -10.43
CA PHE A 111 16.31 -8.65 -9.43
C PHE A 111 17.39 -9.63 -8.97
N ASP A 112 17.08 -10.93 -8.89
CA ASP A 112 18.04 -11.97 -8.49
C ASP A 112 19.18 -12.13 -9.51
N ILE A 113 18.92 -11.94 -10.81
CA ILE A 113 19.92 -12.17 -11.86
C ILE A 113 20.86 -10.96 -12.07
N LEU A 114 20.59 -9.81 -11.45
CA LEU A 114 21.40 -8.61 -11.62
C LEU A 114 22.79 -8.81 -11.03
N LYS A 115 23.80 -8.34 -11.75
CA LYS A 115 25.19 -8.34 -11.30
C LYS A 115 25.77 -6.94 -11.26
N ASP A 116 26.88 -6.81 -10.55
CA ASP A 116 27.72 -5.61 -10.63
C ASP A 116 28.15 -5.35 -12.07
N GLY A 117 28.10 -4.08 -12.47
CA GLY A 117 28.40 -3.62 -13.82
C GLY A 117 27.20 -2.95 -14.47
N LYS A 118 27.25 -1.62 -14.53
CA LYS A 118 26.25 -0.79 -15.19
C LYS A 118 26.95 0.27 -16.03
N TYR A 119 26.63 0.31 -17.32
CA TYR A 119 27.18 1.31 -18.24
C TYR A 119 26.06 2.14 -18.83
N LYS A 120 26.28 3.45 -18.86
CA LYS A 120 25.39 4.40 -19.52
C LYS A 120 25.92 4.65 -20.92
N LEU A 121 25.09 4.38 -21.93
CA LEU A 121 25.37 4.69 -23.33
C LEU A 121 24.46 5.83 -23.80
N ASP A 122 24.81 6.44 -24.92
CA ASP A 122 24.04 7.53 -25.55
C ASP A 122 23.66 8.63 -24.56
N ASN A 123 24.66 9.25 -23.92
CA ASN A 123 24.49 10.29 -22.90
C ASN A 123 23.59 9.91 -21.70
N GLY A 124 23.41 8.62 -21.45
CA GLY A 124 22.58 8.10 -20.36
C GLY A 124 21.18 7.65 -20.75
N ASN A 125 20.82 7.74 -22.04
CA ASN A 125 19.52 7.30 -22.55
C ASN A 125 19.38 5.78 -22.58
N LEU A 126 20.49 5.07 -22.76
CA LEU A 126 20.55 3.61 -22.78
C LEU A 126 21.39 3.11 -21.60
N ILE A 127 20.93 2.06 -20.96
CA ILE A 127 21.59 1.41 -19.84
C ILE A 127 21.93 -0.01 -20.26
N LEU A 128 23.21 -0.36 -20.17
CA LEU A 128 23.69 -1.74 -20.14
C LEU A 128 23.78 -2.17 -18.69
N GLN A 129 23.03 -3.20 -18.34
CA GLN A 129 23.04 -3.79 -17.01
C GLN A 129 23.57 -5.21 -17.11
N ASN A 130 24.62 -5.51 -16.34
CA ASN A 130 25.18 -6.85 -16.26
C ASN A 130 24.21 -7.79 -15.52
N THR A 131 24.09 -9.03 -16.00
CA THR A 131 23.24 -10.07 -15.39
C THR A 131 23.91 -11.44 -15.48
N GLU A 132 23.33 -12.45 -14.81
CA GLU A 132 23.72 -13.86 -14.95
C GLU A 132 23.68 -14.39 -16.40
N PHE A 133 22.84 -13.79 -17.26
CA PHE A 133 22.66 -14.19 -18.66
C PHE A 133 23.37 -13.26 -19.66
N GLY A 134 24.27 -12.39 -19.19
CA GLY A 134 24.93 -11.38 -20.00
C GLY A 134 24.31 -9.99 -19.86
N TYR A 135 24.77 -9.04 -20.66
CA TYR A 135 24.25 -7.67 -20.57
C TYR A 135 22.83 -7.58 -21.16
N ILE A 136 21.90 -7.02 -20.38
CA ILE A 136 20.61 -6.54 -20.89
C ILE A 136 20.73 -5.06 -21.23
N ILE A 137 20.03 -4.64 -22.28
CA ILE A 137 20.02 -3.25 -22.75
C ILE A 137 18.60 -2.73 -22.57
N SER A 138 18.45 -1.57 -21.95
CA SER A 138 17.16 -0.89 -21.88
C SER A 138 17.31 0.61 -21.90
N GLY A 139 16.32 1.29 -22.46
CA GLY A 139 16.25 2.73 -22.45
C GLY A 139 15.60 3.29 -23.71
N ASN A 140 15.66 4.61 -23.83
CA ASN A 140 15.02 5.32 -24.94
C ASN A 140 16.04 5.55 -26.07
N THR A 141 15.66 5.27 -27.32
CA THR A 141 16.53 5.50 -28.49
C THR A 141 16.27 6.83 -29.19
N SER A 142 15.17 7.51 -28.86
CA SER A 142 14.83 8.81 -29.44
C SER A 142 15.63 9.93 -28.78
N ARG A 143 16.36 10.70 -29.60
CA ARG A 143 17.10 11.89 -29.18
C ARG A 143 16.14 12.95 -28.64
N PHE A 144 16.08 13.11 -27.33
CA PHE A 144 15.59 14.37 -26.77
C PHE A 144 16.69 15.42 -26.94
N SER A 145 16.54 16.28 -27.96
CA SER A 145 17.21 17.57 -27.97
C SER A 145 16.78 18.33 -26.71
N SER A 146 17.75 18.62 -25.84
CA SER A 146 17.64 19.42 -24.61
C SER A 146 16.87 18.78 -23.45
N GLY A 147 17.59 18.11 -22.54
CA GLY A 147 17.52 18.24 -21.06
C GLY A 147 16.19 18.19 -20.30
N SER A 148 15.02 18.10 -20.92
CA SER A 148 13.73 18.10 -20.25
C SER A 148 13.28 16.66 -20.00
N LEU A 149 13.37 16.23 -18.74
CA LEU A 149 12.67 15.04 -18.27
C LEU A 149 11.17 15.30 -18.46
N HIS A 150 10.54 14.56 -19.37
CA HIS A 150 9.09 14.61 -19.53
C HIS A 150 8.47 13.67 -18.51
N CYS A 151 7.87 14.23 -17.46
CA CYS A 151 6.96 13.49 -16.58
C CYS A 151 5.55 13.58 -17.18
N GLY A 152 4.94 12.44 -17.52
CA GLY A 152 3.55 12.42 -17.93
C GLY A 152 2.66 12.78 -16.74
N LEU A 153 2.05 13.96 -16.78
CA LEU A 153 1.04 14.33 -15.80
C LEU A 153 -0.26 13.60 -16.17
N ILE A 154 -0.76 12.73 -15.28
CA ILE A 154 -2.06 12.09 -15.44
C ILE A 154 -3.13 13.17 -15.21
N THR A 155 -3.62 13.76 -16.31
CA THR A 155 -4.63 14.83 -16.27
C THR A 155 -6.04 14.37 -16.62
N LYS A 156 -6.21 13.09 -16.99
CA LYS A 156 -7.52 12.45 -17.13
C LYS A 156 -7.62 11.23 -16.23
N ASP A 157 -8.62 11.35 -15.38
CA ASP A 157 -9.24 10.38 -14.50
C ASP A 157 -8.30 9.75 -13.48
N PHE A 158 -7.86 10.64 -12.57
CA PHE A 158 -7.63 10.34 -11.16
C PHE A 158 -8.69 9.39 -10.59
N GLU A 159 -9.90 9.32 -11.18
CA GLU A 159 -10.94 8.34 -10.90
C GLU A 159 -10.54 6.88 -11.08
N THR A 160 -9.64 6.42 -11.97
CA THR A 160 -9.36 4.97 -12.07
C THR A 160 -8.33 4.46 -11.05
N LEU A 161 -7.31 5.28 -10.75
CA LEU A 161 -6.38 5.02 -9.65
C LEU A 161 -7.04 5.30 -8.30
N ASN A 162 -7.88 6.34 -8.19
CA ASN A 162 -8.79 6.47 -7.07
C ASN A 162 -9.69 5.25 -7.04
N ASP A 163 -10.49 4.88 -8.02
CA ASP A 163 -11.40 3.73 -7.94
C ASP A 163 -10.71 2.44 -7.48
N THR A 164 -9.43 2.22 -7.77
CA THR A 164 -8.67 1.10 -7.18
C THR A 164 -8.24 1.38 -5.73
N LEU A 165 -7.72 2.57 -5.43
CA LEU A 165 -7.39 3.02 -4.06
C LEU A 165 -8.65 3.24 -3.21
N LYS A 166 -9.58 4.06 -3.64
CA LYS A 166 -10.99 4.18 -3.26
C LYS A 166 -11.69 2.82 -3.17
N SER A 167 -11.51 1.81 -4.02
CA SER A 167 -12.03 0.45 -3.71
C SER A 167 -11.32 -0.16 -2.50
N PHE A 168 -10.02 0.09 -2.34
CA PHE A 168 -9.23 -0.33 -1.19
C PHE A 168 -9.61 0.44 0.10
N TRP A 169 -10.04 1.71 0.00
CA TRP A 169 -10.45 2.62 1.09
C TRP A 169 -11.97 2.58 1.37
N GLU A 170 -12.83 2.34 0.37
CA GLU A 170 -14.29 2.13 0.47
C GLU A 170 -14.62 0.78 1.11
N ILE A 171 -13.65 -0.14 1.12
CA ILE A 171 -13.69 -1.34 1.99
C ILE A 171 -13.65 -0.95 3.48
N GLU A 172 -13.10 0.23 3.80
CA GLU A 172 -13.03 0.79 5.16
C GLU A 172 -14.10 1.87 5.44
N GLU A 173 -14.67 2.51 4.42
CA GLU A 173 -15.78 3.44 4.60
C GLU A 173 -17.11 2.69 4.80
N ILE A 174 -17.76 2.92 5.94
CA ILE A 174 -19.20 2.69 6.06
C ILE A 174 -19.84 3.63 5.05
N VAL A 175 -20.25 3.11 3.89
CA VAL A 175 -20.98 3.89 2.87
C VAL A 175 -22.11 4.62 3.59
N PRO A 176 -22.04 5.96 3.79
CA PRO A 176 -23.21 6.69 4.21
C PRO A 176 -24.16 6.54 3.03
N THR A 177 -25.36 6.05 3.29
CA THR A 177 -26.44 6.11 2.31
C THR A 177 -26.42 7.50 1.68
N LYS A 178 -26.18 7.57 0.36
CA LYS A 178 -26.11 8.82 -0.42
C LYS A 178 -27.44 9.56 -0.33
N PHE A 179 -27.68 10.24 0.78
CA PHE A 179 -28.63 11.33 0.88
C PHE A 179 -27.87 12.57 0.44
N VAL A 180 -27.99 12.91 -0.84
CA VAL A 180 -27.61 14.23 -1.33
C VAL A 180 -28.65 15.19 -0.77
N SER A 181 -28.42 15.71 0.43
CA SER A 181 -29.24 16.77 1.01
C SER A 181 -28.98 18.08 0.25
N ASP A 182 -29.96 18.97 0.21
CA ASP A 182 -29.79 20.30 -0.38
C ASP A 182 -28.70 21.12 0.32
N GLU A 183 -28.34 20.76 1.57
CA GLU A 183 -27.21 21.34 2.29
C GLU A 183 -25.86 20.99 1.65
N LEU A 184 -25.66 19.76 1.16
CA LEU A 184 -24.42 19.35 0.50
C LEU A 184 -24.20 20.12 -0.81
N LYS A 185 -25.26 20.32 -1.60
CA LYS A 185 -25.18 21.15 -2.82
C LYS A 185 -24.79 22.60 -2.51
N LYS A 186 -25.37 23.19 -1.46
CA LYS A 186 -25.01 24.54 -1.01
C LYS A 186 -23.54 24.63 -0.56
N CYS A 187 -23.02 23.59 0.10
CA CYS A 187 -21.60 23.54 0.49
C CYS A 187 -20.67 23.50 -0.74
N ASP A 188 -20.99 22.67 -1.74
CA ASP A 188 -20.20 22.57 -2.98
C ASP A 188 -20.22 23.90 -3.76
N GLU A 189 -21.40 24.51 -3.91
CA GLU A 189 -21.55 25.82 -4.55
C GLU A 189 -20.79 26.94 -3.80
N HIS A 190 -20.86 26.94 -2.46
CA HIS A 190 -20.11 27.88 -1.63
C HIS A 190 -18.61 27.70 -1.79
N PHE A 191 -18.11 26.47 -1.73
CA PHE A 191 -16.69 26.15 -1.92
C PHE A 191 -16.19 26.66 -3.27
N LEU A 192 -16.89 26.36 -4.36
CA LEU A 192 -16.50 26.80 -5.70
C LEU A 192 -16.51 28.33 -5.85
N LYS A 193 -17.41 29.01 -5.14
CA LYS A 193 -17.52 30.47 -5.17
C LYS A 193 -16.44 31.17 -4.36
N THR A 194 -16.05 30.62 -3.21
CA THR A 194 -15.17 31.30 -2.25
C THR A 194 -13.73 30.78 -2.26
N MET A 195 -13.46 29.69 -2.97
CA MET A 195 -12.12 29.20 -3.19
C MET A 195 -11.32 30.20 -4.02
N ALA A 196 -10.23 30.69 -3.44
CA ALA A 196 -9.24 31.54 -4.09
C ALA A 196 -7.83 31.06 -3.73
N ARG A 197 -6.81 31.64 -4.39
CA ARG A 197 -5.41 31.46 -3.99
C ARG A 197 -4.84 32.78 -3.48
N ASP A 198 -4.10 32.73 -2.38
CA ASP A 198 -3.36 33.88 -1.90
C ASP A 198 -2.11 34.16 -2.76
N THR A 199 -1.42 35.26 -2.45
CA THR A 199 -0.19 35.68 -3.14
C THR A 199 0.97 34.70 -2.99
N ASN A 200 0.88 33.76 -2.03
CA ASN A 200 1.86 32.69 -1.81
C ASN A 200 1.40 31.35 -2.43
N GLY A 201 0.29 31.34 -3.18
CA GLY A 201 -0.23 30.16 -3.86
C GLY A 201 -1.02 29.18 -2.99
N ARG A 202 -1.33 29.54 -1.74
CA ARG A 202 -2.15 28.70 -0.83
C ARG A 202 -3.63 28.85 -1.17
N PHE A 203 -4.37 27.75 -1.08
CA PHE A 203 -5.82 27.79 -1.20
C PHE A 203 -6.44 28.45 0.04
N CYS A 204 -7.26 29.46 -0.19
CA CYS A 204 -8.10 30.11 0.81
C CYS A 204 -9.55 29.82 0.45
N VAL A 205 -10.32 29.33 1.40
CA VAL A 205 -11.74 29.01 1.23
C VAL A 205 -12.48 29.64 2.39
N GLU A 206 -13.60 30.29 2.10
CA GLU A 206 -14.45 30.88 3.14
C GLU A 206 -15.30 29.78 3.79
N MET A 207 -15.54 29.89 5.10
CA MET A 207 -16.39 28.92 5.79
C MET A 207 -17.87 29.22 5.51
N PRO A 208 -18.66 28.22 5.06
CA PRO A 208 -20.10 28.40 4.86
C PRO A 208 -20.79 28.59 6.23
N MET A 209 -21.45 29.73 6.40
CA MET A 209 -22.33 29.99 7.54
C MET A 209 -23.74 29.50 7.22
N LYS A 210 -24.39 28.83 8.18
CA LYS A 210 -25.81 28.46 8.04
C LYS A 210 -26.69 29.70 8.25
N ASP A 211 -27.65 29.94 7.36
CA ASP A 211 -28.59 31.08 7.47
C ASP A 211 -29.46 31.02 8.73
N ASN A 212 -29.73 29.81 9.22
CA ASN A 212 -30.58 29.53 10.39
C ASN A 212 -29.74 29.10 11.61
N TYR A 213 -28.66 29.82 11.92
CA TYR A 213 -27.93 29.54 13.14
C TYR A 213 -28.78 29.95 14.35
N ILE A 214 -28.88 29.06 15.34
CA ILE A 214 -29.34 29.45 16.67
C ILE A 214 -28.25 30.39 17.20
N GLU A 215 -28.59 31.63 17.56
CA GLU A 215 -27.67 32.50 18.28
C GLU A 215 -27.06 31.68 19.42
N LEU A 216 -25.73 31.52 19.42
CA LEU A 216 -24.97 30.73 20.40
C LEU A 216 -24.97 31.42 21.78
N GLY A 217 -26.14 31.87 22.24
CA GLY A 217 -26.39 32.59 23.47
C GLY A 217 -25.28 33.58 23.86
N GLN A 218 -25.12 33.78 25.17
CA GLN A 218 -24.02 34.54 25.74
C GLN A 218 -22.82 33.60 26.00
N SER A 219 -22.33 32.90 24.98
CA SER A 219 -21.15 32.02 25.12
C SER A 219 -19.86 32.81 25.39
N LYS A 220 -19.80 34.09 25.00
CA LYS A 220 -18.67 34.99 25.24
C LYS A 220 -18.36 35.17 26.72
N SER A 221 -19.36 35.37 27.58
CA SER A 221 -19.14 35.54 29.02
C SER A 221 -18.63 34.25 29.67
N THR A 222 -19.13 33.09 29.21
CA THR A 222 -18.65 31.78 29.68
C THR A 222 -17.23 31.48 29.20
N ALA A 223 -16.90 31.79 27.95
CA ALA A 223 -15.56 31.63 27.39
C ALA A 223 -14.55 32.57 28.05
N ILE A 224 -14.90 33.84 28.26
CA ILE A 224 -14.07 34.81 28.99
C ILE A 224 -13.90 34.36 30.43
N ARG A 225 -14.96 33.94 31.13
CA ARG A 225 -14.86 33.43 32.49
C ARG A 225 -13.97 32.20 32.58
N ARG A 226 -14.04 31.26 31.63
CA ARG A 226 -13.14 30.09 31.56
C ARG A 226 -11.69 30.50 31.29
N LEU A 227 -11.48 31.49 30.42
CA LEU A 227 -10.15 32.03 30.13
C LEU A 227 -9.56 32.78 31.34
N GLU A 228 -10.36 33.58 32.04
CA GLU A 228 -9.98 34.25 33.28
C GLU A 228 -9.66 33.24 34.39
N LEU A 229 -10.51 32.21 34.55
CA LEU A 229 -10.26 31.10 35.47
C LEU A 229 -8.93 30.39 35.17
N LEU A 230 -8.49 30.32 33.91
CA LEU A 230 -7.20 29.76 33.51
C LEU A 230 -6.00 30.68 33.76
N LYS A 231 -6.22 31.99 33.97
CA LYS A 231 -5.15 32.95 34.31
C LYS A 231 -4.73 32.87 35.77
N ASP A 232 -5.69 32.58 36.66
CA ASP A 232 -5.47 32.43 38.10
C ASP A 232 -5.09 31.00 38.50
N VAL A 233 -5.01 30.06 37.55
CA VAL A 233 -4.39 28.76 37.77
C VAL A 233 -2.89 29.00 38.03
N PRO A 234 -2.38 28.71 39.25
CA PRO A 234 -0.96 28.85 39.55
C PRO A 234 -0.16 28.06 38.52
N THR A 235 1.04 28.53 38.14
CA THR A 235 1.89 27.86 37.14
C THR A 235 2.19 26.39 37.49
N GLU A 236 2.08 26.06 38.78
CA GLU A 236 2.16 24.73 39.39
C GLU A 236 1.02 23.79 38.97
N ASN A 237 -0.12 24.32 38.50
CA ASN A 237 -1.30 23.62 38.00
C ASN A 237 -1.48 23.73 36.47
N LYS A 238 -0.46 24.21 35.73
CA LYS A 238 -0.45 24.20 34.25
C LYS A 238 0.01 22.86 33.67
N GLU A 239 0.53 21.98 34.49
CA GLU A 239 0.47 20.55 34.23
C GLU A 239 -0.90 20.08 34.71
N PHE A 240 -1.60 19.28 33.90
CA PHE A 240 -2.58 18.37 34.47
C PHE A 240 -1.81 17.53 35.51
N LEU A 241 -1.86 17.94 36.78
CA LEU A 241 -1.37 17.13 37.88
C LEU A 241 -2.30 15.93 37.93
N PHE A 242 -1.93 14.87 37.20
CA PHE A 242 -2.41 13.54 37.47
C PHE A 242 -2.12 13.29 38.94
N ASN A 243 -3.16 12.95 39.69
CA ASN A 243 -3.01 12.74 41.12
C ASN A 243 -1.94 11.66 41.31
N GLU A 244 -1.02 11.78 42.27
CA GLU A 244 -0.01 10.73 42.49
C GLU A 244 -0.65 9.36 42.80
N ASN A 245 -1.94 9.36 43.15
CA ASN A 245 -2.80 8.21 43.37
C ASN A 245 -3.50 7.68 42.11
N ASP A 246 -3.39 8.35 40.96
CA ASP A 246 -3.97 7.89 39.69
C ASP A 246 -3.16 6.69 39.16
N GLU A 247 -3.59 5.48 39.51
CA GLU A 247 -2.97 4.24 39.02
C GLU A 247 -3.15 4.06 37.50
N LEU A 248 -4.20 4.64 36.92
CA LEU A 248 -4.55 4.47 35.51
C LEU A 248 -5.39 5.64 34.97
N VAL A 249 -4.88 6.29 33.93
CA VAL A 249 -5.59 7.35 33.19
C VAL A 249 -6.06 6.78 31.85
N LYS A 250 -7.32 7.00 31.47
CA LYS A 250 -7.88 6.52 30.19
C LYS A 250 -8.25 7.67 29.27
N THR A 251 -7.88 7.57 28.00
CA THR A 251 -8.32 8.52 26.97
C THR A 251 -8.41 7.79 25.64
N LEU A 252 -9.61 7.79 25.04
CA LEU A 252 -9.88 7.26 23.69
C LEU A 252 -9.26 5.86 23.44
N GLY A 253 -9.53 4.90 24.33
CA GLY A 253 -9.06 3.50 24.18
C GLY A 253 -7.62 3.23 24.63
N LEU A 254 -6.81 4.27 24.83
CA LEU A 254 -5.48 4.19 25.42
C LEU A 254 -5.57 4.33 26.94
N SER A 255 -4.84 3.50 27.67
CA SER A 255 -4.63 3.68 29.10
C SER A 255 -3.17 4.03 29.36
N TRP A 256 -2.91 4.98 30.25
CA TRP A 256 -1.57 5.37 30.65
C TRP A 256 -1.43 5.19 32.15
N ARG A 257 -0.31 4.62 32.58
CA ARG A 257 0.08 4.50 33.98
C ARG A 257 1.14 5.55 34.29
N PRO A 258 0.79 6.66 34.99
CA PRO A 258 1.73 7.75 35.26
C PRO A 258 2.98 7.30 36.02
N ARG A 259 2.82 6.44 37.03
CA ARG A 259 3.92 5.96 37.88
C ARG A 259 4.97 5.13 37.13
N GLU A 260 4.51 4.26 36.22
CA GLU A 260 5.38 3.40 35.41
C GLU A 260 5.82 4.11 34.12
N ASP A 261 5.24 5.27 33.81
CA ASP A 261 5.29 5.95 32.53
C ASP A 261 5.06 5.05 31.30
N THR A 262 4.07 4.17 31.40
CA THR A 262 3.75 3.18 30.36
C THR A 262 2.34 3.34 29.82
N PHE A 263 2.21 3.21 28.51
CA PHE A 263 0.95 2.97 27.83
C PHE A 263 0.55 1.50 27.92
N MET A 264 -0.75 1.27 28.06
CA MET A 264 -1.39 -0.04 28.07
C MET A 264 -2.70 0.00 27.31
N TYR A 265 -3.12 -1.15 26.80
CA TYR A 265 -4.38 -1.29 26.08
C TYR A 265 -5.35 -2.17 26.86
N GLN A 266 -6.42 -1.56 27.37
CA GLN A 266 -7.49 -2.26 28.07
C GLN A 266 -8.73 -2.33 27.19
N MET A 267 -8.88 -3.43 26.46
CA MET A 267 -10.07 -3.70 25.69
C MET A 267 -11.06 -4.56 26.46
N ASN A 268 -12.35 -4.21 26.40
CA ASN A 268 -13.42 -5.10 26.83
C ASN A 268 -13.67 -6.15 25.74
N LEU A 269 -12.99 -7.29 25.88
CA LEU A 269 -13.04 -8.43 24.95
C LEU A 269 -14.04 -9.53 25.35
N GLN A 270 -14.81 -9.32 26.43
CA GLN A 270 -15.70 -10.36 26.99
C GLN A 270 -16.95 -10.62 26.14
N GLU A 271 -17.30 -9.74 25.21
CA GLU A 271 -18.46 -9.85 24.33
C GLU A 271 -18.06 -10.41 22.96
N VAL A 272 -17.59 -11.64 22.89
CA VAL A 272 -17.50 -12.32 21.59
C VAL A 272 -18.92 -12.61 21.12
N PRO A 273 -19.36 -12.10 19.96
CA PRO A 273 -20.71 -12.33 19.47
C PRO A 273 -20.98 -13.82 19.27
N VAL A 274 -22.14 -14.31 19.75
CA VAL A 274 -22.59 -15.69 19.52
C VAL A 274 -22.77 -15.97 18.02
N THR A 275 -23.25 -14.97 17.29
CA THR A 275 -23.36 -15.01 15.83
C THR A 275 -22.34 -14.05 15.22
N ILE A 276 -21.47 -14.58 14.38
CA ILE A 276 -20.40 -13.82 13.74
C ILE A 276 -20.87 -13.48 12.33
N THR A 277 -21.23 -12.21 12.14
CA THR A 277 -21.68 -11.63 10.86
C THR A 277 -20.70 -10.54 10.46
N LYS A 278 -20.81 -10.05 9.21
CA LYS A 278 -20.03 -8.89 8.75
C LYS A 278 -20.21 -7.69 9.69
N ARG A 279 -21.44 -7.41 10.14
CA ARG A 279 -21.74 -6.31 11.08
C ARG A 279 -21.05 -6.49 12.42
N THR A 280 -21.07 -7.70 12.98
CA THR A 280 -20.50 -7.92 14.31
C THR A 280 -18.98 -7.88 14.30
N VAL A 281 -18.34 -8.38 13.23
CA VAL A 281 -16.88 -8.25 13.04
C VAL A 281 -16.47 -6.78 12.91
N LEU A 282 -17.15 -5.99 12.07
CA LEU A 282 -16.83 -4.57 11.90
C LEU A 282 -17.01 -3.80 13.21
N SER A 283 -18.15 -3.98 13.88
CA SER A 283 -18.44 -3.36 15.18
C SER A 283 -17.36 -3.68 16.23
N PHE A 284 -16.90 -4.93 16.26
CA PHE A 284 -15.83 -5.35 17.16
C PHE A 284 -14.50 -4.68 16.81
N ILE A 285 -14.10 -4.67 15.55
CA ILE A 285 -12.82 -4.08 15.11
C ILE A 285 -12.81 -2.57 15.32
N SER A 286 -13.93 -1.87 15.14
CA SER A 286 -14.02 -0.42 15.41
C SER A 286 -13.75 -0.05 16.88
N LYS A 287 -13.77 -1.01 17.82
CA LYS A 287 -13.34 -0.80 19.21
C LYS A 287 -11.82 -0.68 19.35
N LEU A 288 -11.04 -1.11 18.35
CA LEU A 288 -9.58 -1.00 18.29
C LEU A 288 -9.18 0.41 17.83
N TYR A 289 -9.22 1.37 18.75
CA TYR A 289 -8.80 2.74 18.48
C TYR A 289 -7.37 2.98 18.97
N ASP A 290 -6.50 3.44 18.09
CA ASP A 290 -5.08 3.62 18.36
C ASP A 290 -4.56 4.93 17.75
N LEU A 291 -4.55 5.97 18.58
CA LEU A 291 -4.14 7.32 18.19
C LEU A 291 -2.65 7.43 17.84
N LEU A 292 -1.81 6.59 18.45
CA LEU A 292 -0.36 6.67 18.33
C LEU A 292 0.20 5.70 17.29
N GLY A 293 -0.64 4.83 16.73
CA GLY A 293 -0.22 3.83 15.75
C GLY A 293 0.62 2.68 16.33
N LEU A 294 0.64 2.51 17.66
CA LEU A 294 1.45 1.47 18.34
C LEU A 294 0.88 0.04 18.14
N LEU A 295 -0.41 -0.08 17.83
CA LEU A 295 -1.10 -1.33 17.52
C LEU A 295 -1.29 -1.56 16.02
N GLN A 296 -0.67 -0.75 15.15
CA GLN A 296 -0.72 -0.90 13.68
C GLN A 296 -0.57 -2.36 13.19
N PRO A 297 0.41 -3.15 13.65
CA PRO A 297 0.58 -4.55 13.22
C PRO A 297 -0.59 -5.48 13.55
N ILE A 298 -1.42 -5.09 14.53
CA ILE A 298 -2.60 -5.85 14.98
C ILE A 298 -3.82 -5.35 14.21
N ILE A 299 -3.99 -4.03 14.12
CA ILE A 299 -5.08 -3.37 13.39
C ILE A 299 -5.06 -3.78 11.92
N ILE A 300 -3.88 -3.90 11.31
CA ILE A 300 -3.76 -4.29 9.90
C ILE A 300 -4.27 -5.70 9.62
N LYS A 301 -4.06 -6.66 10.54
CA LYS A 301 -4.65 -8.01 10.44
C LYS A 301 -6.17 -7.96 10.50
N ALA A 302 -6.72 -7.12 11.38
CA ALA A 302 -8.16 -6.88 11.46
C ALA A 302 -8.71 -6.30 10.15
N LYS A 303 -8.04 -5.29 9.59
CA LYS A 303 -8.41 -4.65 8.32
C LYS A 303 -8.38 -5.63 7.14
N MET A 304 -7.35 -6.47 7.05
CA MET A 304 -7.27 -7.53 6.04
C MET A 304 -8.42 -8.54 6.17
N MET A 305 -8.82 -8.87 7.40
CA MET A 305 -9.97 -9.75 7.64
C MET A 305 -11.28 -9.12 7.18
N ILE A 306 -11.50 -7.84 7.50
CA ILE A 306 -12.65 -7.07 7.00
C ILE A 306 -12.68 -7.09 5.48
N GLN A 307 -11.55 -6.77 4.83
CA GLN A 307 -11.41 -6.80 3.37
C GLN A 307 -11.80 -8.17 2.79
N LYS A 308 -11.29 -9.26 3.37
CA LYS A 308 -11.62 -10.61 2.92
C LYS A 308 -13.11 -10.92 3.06
N ILE A 309 -13.74 -10.52 4.17
CA ILE A 309 -15.18 -10.69 4.42
C ILE A 309 -16.02 -9.89 3.42
N TRP A 310 -15.59 -8.70 3.03
CA TRP A 310 -16.26 -7.90 2.00
C TRP A 310 -16.25 -8.58 0.64
N LEU A 311 -15.13 -9.19 0.25
CA LEU A 311 -14.97 -9.90 -1.02
C LEU A 311 -15.88 -11.14 -1.15
N LEU A 312 -16.39 -11.68 -0.03
CA LEU A 312 -17.37 -12.76 -0.04
C LEU A 312 -18.76 -12.33 -0.55
N LYS A 313 -19.03 -11.02 -0.66
CA LYS A 313 -20.32 -10.45 -1.13
C LYS A 313 -21.55 -10.97 -0.36
N ILE A 314 -21.39 -11.30 0.91
CA ILE A 314 -22.46 -11.68 1.84
C ILE A 314 -23.14 -10.45 2.45
N ASP A 315 -24.40 -10.61 2.87
CA ASP A 315 -25.17 -9.55 3.54
C ASP A 315 -24.65 -9.24 4.95
N TRP A 316 -24.98 -8.05 5.45
CA TRP A 316 -24.49 -7.51 6.74
C TRP A 316 -24.78 -8.41 7.94
N ASP A 317 -25.97 -9.00 7.97
CA ASP A 317 -26.49 -9.80 9.09
C ASP A 317 -26.48 -11.31 8.78
N GLN A 318 -25.90 -11.70 7.64
CA GLN A 318 -25.68 -13.09 7.29
C GLN A 318 -24.48 -13.66 8.06
N ASN A 319 -24.60 -14.91 8.52
CA ASN A 319 -23.53 -15.60 9.24
C ASN A 319 -22.31 -15.83 8.32
N LEU A 320 -21.10 -15.61 8.82
CA LEU A 320 -19.88 -15.81 8.05
C LEU A 320 -19.64 -17.30 7.72
N PRO A 321 -18.92 -17.62 6.63
CA PRO A 321 -18.44 -18.98 6.41
C PRO A 321 -17.58 -19.48 7.57
N ARG A 322 -17.66 -20.78 7.86
CA ARG A 322 -16.97 -21.41 9.00
C ARG A 322 -15.49 -21.05 9.11
N GLN A 323 -14.78 -20.98 7.98
CA GLN A 323 -13.36 -20.62 7.97
C GLN A 323 -13.10 -19.21 8.49
N GLU A 324 -13.94 -18.23 8.15
CA GLU A 324 -13.78 -16.85 8.61
C GLU A 324 -14.22 -16.69 10.07
N ILE A 325 -15.20 -17.47 10.51
CA ILE A 325 -15.56 -17.57 11.94
C ILE A 325 -14.35 -18.03 12.76
N GLU A 326 -13.70 -19.13 12.35
CA GLU A 326 -12.53 -19.67 13.04
C GLU A 326 -11.35 -18.68 13.04
N ASN A 327 -11.12 -17.98 11.93
CA ASN A 327 -10.08 -16.94 11.84
C ASN A 327 -10.36 -15.76 12.77
N PHE A 328 -11.60 -15.26 12.80
CA PHE A 328 -11.99 -14.16 13.68
C PHE A 328 -11.88 -14.56 15.15
N GLN A 329 -12.35 -15.74 15.53
CA GLN A 329 -12.22 -16.25 16.90
C GLN A 329 -10.75 -16.38 17.33
N ARG A 330 -9.88 -16.88 16.45
CA ARG A 330 -8.43 -16.94 16.71
C ARG A 330 -7.84 -15.54 16.93
N TYR A 331 -8.18 -14.59 16.05
CA TYR A 331 -7.73 -13.21 16.19
C TYR A 331 -8.18 -12.58 17.51
N VAL A 332 -9.44 -12.79 17.91
CA VAL A 332 -9.97 -12.31 19.20
C VAL A 332 -9.26 -12.98 20.39
N ALA A 333 -8.96 -14.27 20.31
CA ALA A 333 -8.20 -14.96 21.34
C ALA A 333 -6.78 -14.38 21.49
N GLU A 334 -6.07 -14.12 20.39
CA GLU A 334 -4.75 -13.48 20.39
C GLU A 334 -4.80 -12.05 20.96
N LEU A 335 -5.84 -11.28 20.63
CA LEU A 335 -6.03 -9.92 21.15
C LEU A 335 -6.08 -9.85 22.68
N HIS A 336 -6.43 -10.92 23.38
CA HIS A 336 -6.42 -10.92 24.85
C HIS A 336 -5.03 -10.69 25.45
N GLN A 337 -3.97 -11.02 24.70
CA GLN A 337 -2.58 -10.81 25.12
C GLN A 337 -2.20 -9.32 25.16
N LEU A 338 -2.98 -8.44 24.53
CA LEU A 338 -2.73 -6.98 24.59
C LEU A 338 -2.83 -6.39 25.99
N LYS A 339 -3.55 -7.06 26.90
CA LYS A 339 -3.66 -6.62 28.30
C LYS A 339 -2.31 -6.60 29.01
N ASP A 340 -1.39 -7.45 28.58
CA ASP A 340 -0.05 -7.59 29.14
C ASP A 340 0.99 -6.71 28.41
N LEU A 341 0.61 -6.10 27.27
CA LEU A 341 1.49 -5.22 26.52
C LEU A 341 1.64 -3.89 27.25
N LYS A 342 2.88 -3.60 27.68
CA LYS A 342 3.29 -2.32 28.26
C LYS A 342 4.27 -1.64 27.32
N ILE A 343 3.97 -0.41 26.91
CA ILE A 343 4.81 0.37 26.02
C ILE A 343 5.32 1.60 26.77
N PRO A 344 6.64 1.75 26.98
CA PRO A 344 7.19 2.97 27.57
C PRO A 344 6.76 4.20 26.77
N ARG A 345 6.22 5.23 27.44
CA ARG A 345 5.84 6.48 26.76
C ARG A 345 7.08 7.27 26.34
N CYS A 346 8.10 7.32 27.20
CA CYS A 346 9.38 7.92 26.88
C CYS A 346 10.21 6.94 26.04
N ILE A 347 10.50 7.33 24.80
CA ILE A 347 11.34 6.56 23.88
C ILE A 347 12.84 6.89 24.03
N LEU A 348 13.17 7.99 24.72
CA LEU A 348 14.55 8.43 24.89
C LEU A 348 15.22 7.72 26.06
N LEU A 349 16.44 7.26 25.84
CA LEU A 349 17.28 6.73 26.91
C LEU A 349 17.83 7.88 27.76
N LYS A 350 17.96 7.63 29.07
CA LYS A 350 18.60 8.58 29.98
C LYS A 350 20.06 8.78 29.55
N ASP A 351 20.52 10.03 29.57
CA ASP A 351 21.90 10.43 29.23
C ASP A 351 22.28 10.24 27.75
N SER A 352 21.30 10.24 26.84
CA SER A 352 21.52 10.25 25.39
C SER A 352 22.30 11.50 24.95
N VAL A 353 23.47 11.33 24.32
CA VAL A 353 24.30 12.43 23.80
C VAL A 353 23.86 12.85 22.38
N ALA A 354 23.30 11.91 21.61
CA ALA A 354 22.75 12.13 20.28
C ALA A 354 21.59 11.15 20.03
N VAL A 355 20.58 11.58 19.28
CA VAL A 355 19.37 10.82 18.94
C VAL A 355 19.26 10.76 17.42
N HIS A 356 19.05 9.57 16.86
CA HIS A 356 18.99 9.37 15.42
C HIS A 356 17.67 8.70 15.06
N LEU A 357 16.82 9.41 14.32
CA LEU A 357 15.59 8.83 13.82
C LEU A 357 15.90 7.88 12.66
N ILE A 358 15.61 6.60 12.84
CA ILE A 358 15.77 5.56 11.82
C ILE A 358 14.39 5.08 11.41
N GLY A 359 14.09 5.23 10.12
CA GLY A 359 12.87 4.73 9.51
C GLY A 359 13.11 3.45 8.73
N PHE A 360 12.25 2.46 8.94
CA PHE A 360 12.15 1.28 8.10
C PHE A 360 10.78 1.30 7.42
N ALA A 361 10.74 0.92 6.15
CA ALA A 361 9.50 0.73 5.42
C ALA A 361 9.62 -0.54 4.60
N ASP A 362 8.54 -1.31 4.58
CA ASP A 362 8.46 -2.55 3.81
C ASP A 362 7.04 -2.71 3.22
N ALA A 363 6.97 -3.50 2.16
CA ALA A 363 5.78 -3.70 1.35
C ALA A 363 5.58 -5.18 1.06
N SER A 364 4.36 -5.66 1.26
CA SER A 364 3.93 -6.99 0.84
C SER A 364 2.77 -6.88 -0.15
N ALA A 365 2.39 -8.01 -0.76
CA ALA A 365 1.19 -8.09 -1.58
C ALA A 365 -0.11 -7.77 -0.81
N GLN A 366 -0.07 -7.77 0.52
CA GLN A 366 -1.24 -7.64 1.39
C GLN A 366 -1.32 -6.32 2.14
N ALA A 367 -0.16 -5.69 2.40
CA ALA A 367 -0.04 -4.53 3.27
C ALA A 367 1.29 -3.81 3.06
N TYR A 368 1.28 -2.50 3.31
CA TYR A 368 2.48 -1.67 3.46
C TYR A 368 2.65 -1.30 4.92
N GLY A 369 3.88 -1.29 5.41
CA GLY A 369 4.21 -0.92 6.78
C GLY A 369 5.41 0.00 6.84
N ALA A 370 5.40 0.93 7.76
CA ALA A 370 6.57 1.72 8.12
C ALA A 370 6.63 1.88 9.63
N CYS A 371 7.84 1.88 10.18
CA CYS A 371 8.10 2.16 11.58
C CYS A 371 9.27 3.13 11.72
N LEU A 372 9.20 3.96 12.75
CA LEU A 372 10.22 4.92 13.11
C LEU A 372 10.75 4.56 14.50
N TYR A 373 12.08 4.53 14.63
CA TYR A 373 12.80 4.38 15.89
C TYR A 373 13.62 5.65 16.11
N ALA A 374 13.82 6.07 17.35
CA ALA A 374 14.57 7.28 17.71
C ALA A 374 15.79 6.95 18.58
#